data_AF-A0A7S4DCJ9-F1
#
_entry.id   AF-A0A7S4DCJ9-F1
#
_cell.length_a   1.000
_cell.length_b   1.000
_cell.length_c   1.000
_cell.angle_alpha   90.00
_cell.angle_beta   90.00
_cell.angle_gamma   90.00
#
_symmetry.space_group_name_H-M   'P 1'
#
loop_
_entity.id
_entity.type
_entity.pdbx_description
1 polymer ?
#
loop_
_entity_poly.entity_id
_entity_poly.type
_entity_poly.pdbx_seq_one_letter_code
_entity_poly.pdbx_strand_id
1 'polypeptide(L)'
;AALFSAQLLTAALVFTWVAVETSVVVTSSFLRNSSPSLIFAYLWVFCQSEAAFGLALGRLFARARLAAAAAPAALFAAVLPRYIFYGSNRYEATRSKYFAALLSPTAFTFGADV
;
A
#
# COMPACT_ATOMS: atom_id res chain seq x y z
N ALA A 1 -19.29 -16.02 3.80
CA ALA A 1 -19.00 -14.78 4.55
C ALA A 1 -17.96 -15.00 5.66
N ALA A 2 -18.17 -15.96 6.57
CA ALA A 2 -17.31 -16.19 7.75
C ALA A 2 -15.80 -16.39 7.44
N LEU A 3 -15.45 -17.12 6.37
CA LEU A 3 -14.06 -17.35 5.99
C LEU A 3 -13.35 -16.06 5.53
N PHE A 4 -14.07 -15.21 4.79
CA PHE A 4 -13.53 -13.94 4.30
C PHE A 4 -13.33 -12.94 5.44
N SER A 5 -14.29 -12.86 6.37
CA SER A 5 -14.15 -12.01 7.56
C SER A 5 -12.99 -12.47 8.45
N ALA A 6 -12.76 -13.77 8.59
CA ALA A 6 -11.63 -14.29 9.37
C ALA A 6 -10.28 -13.92 8.72
N GLN A 7 -10.14 -14.07 7.40
CA GLN A 7 -8.94 -13.69 6.65
C GLN A 7 -8.67 -12.18 6.72
N LEU A 8 -9.73 -11.36 6.69
CA LEU A 8 -9.61 -9.91 6.83
C LEU A 8 -9.15 -9.52 8.24
N LEU A 9 -9.69 -10.17 9.27
CA LEU A 9 -9.35 -9.89 10.67
C LEU A 9 -7.91 -10.28 11.01
N THR A 10 -7.47 -11.47 10.57
CA THR A 10 -6.08 -11.91 10.79
C THR A 10 -5.10 -11.04 10.03
N ALA A 11 -5.40 -10.71 8.76
CA ALA A 11 -4.58 -9.76 8.00
C ALA A 11 -4.53 -8.39 8.68
N ALA A 12 -5.68 -7.84 9.09
CA ALA A 12 -5.74 -6.54 9.76
C ALA A 12 -4.88 -6.50 11.03
N LEU A 13 -4.93 -7.54 11.87
CA LEU A 13 -4.12 -7.62 13.09
C LEU A 13 -2.62 -7.69 12.79
N VAL A 14 -2.21 -8.57 11.87
CA VAL A 14 -0.78 -8.70 11.49
C VAL A 14 -0.27 -7.39 10.89
N PHE A 15 -1.04 -6.78 10.00
CA PHE A 15 -0.67 -5.51 9.38
C PHE A 15 -0.72 -4.33 10.34
N THR A 16 -1.58 -4.33 11.36
CA THR A 16 -1.51 -3.33 12.45
C THR A 16 -0.21 -3.43 13.23
N TRP A 17 0.24 -4.65 13.53
CA TRP A 17 1.50 -4.87 14.24
C TRP A 17 2.69 -4.37 13.41
N VAL A 18 2.75 -4.76 12.12
CA VAL A 18 3.78 -4.28 11.17
C VAL A 18 3.76 -2.76 11.05
N ALA A 19 2.59 -2.13 11.00
CA ALA A 19 2.46 -0.67 10.94
C ALA A 19 3.04 0.01 12.19
N VAL A 20 2.84 -0.55 13.39
CA VAL A 20 3.43 -0.01 14.63
C VAL A 20 4.96 -0.10 14.57
N GLU A 21 5.51 -1.27 14.26
CA GLU A 21 6.97 -1.48 14.20
C GLU A 21 7.63 -0.56 13.18
N THR A 22 7.08 -0.50 11.96
CA THR A 22 7.61 0.37 10.89
C THR A 22 7.51 1.84 11.25
N SER A 23 6.44 2.28 11.92
CA SER A 23 6.30 3.67 12.38
C SER A 23 7.36 4.06 13.42
N VAL A 24 7.69 3.16 14.34
CA VAL A 24 8.76 3.36 15.33
C VAL A 24 10.12 3.47 14.65
N VAL A 25 10.41 2.59 13.69
CA VAL A 25 11.67 2.62 12.92
C VAL A 25 11.80 3.90 12.10
N VAL A 26 10.74 4.31 11.40
CA VAL A 26 10.75 5.51 10.54
C VAL A 26 10.90 6.79 11.36
N THR A 27 10.19 6.89 12.48
CA THR A 27 10.27 8.07 13.38
C THR A 27 11.64 8.19 14.03
N SER A 28 12.26 7.07 14.42
CA SER A 28 13.58 7.08 15.07
C SER A 28 14.74 7.30 14.11
N SER A 29 14.63 6.86 12.85
CA SER A 29 15.74 6.85 11.90
C SER A 29 15.75 8.05 10.93
N PHE A 30 14.61 8.38 10.32
CA PHE A 30 14.58 9.26 9.14
C PHE A 30 13.74 10.53 9.32
N LEU A 31 12.55 10.42 9.94
CA LEU A 31 11.56 11.51 9.98
C LEU A 31 11.37 12.08 11.39
N ARG A 32 12.47 12.51 12.03
CA ARG A 32 12.48 12.98 13.43
C ARG A 32 11.62 14.23 13.69
N ASN A 33 11.40 15.07 12.68
CA ASN A 33 10.64 16.31 12.79
C ASN A 33 9.15 16.17 12.40
N SER A 34 8.73 15.01 11.87
CA SER A 34 7.33 14.77 11.52
C SER A 34 6.56 14.19 12.70
N SER A 35 5.25 14.47 12.77
CA SER A 35 4.42 13.93 13.84
C SER A 35 4.27 12.40 13.69
N PRO A 36 4.60 11.61 14.73
CA PRO A 36 4.59 10.15 14.66
C PRO A 36 3.19 9.58 14.40
N SER A 37 2.15 10.31 14.80
CA SER A 37 0.75 9.93 14.54
C SER A 37 0.40 9.96 13.06
N LEU A 38 0.91 10.92 12.28
CA LEU A 38 0.67 10.98 10.83
C LEU A 38 1.43 9.87 10.10
N ILE A 39 2.67 9.59 10.50
CA ILE A 39 3.47 8.49 9.94
C ILE A 39 2.75 7.15 10.17
N PHE A 40 2.25 6.95 11.39
CA PHE A 40 1.47 5.76 11.72
C PHE A 40 0.20 5.65 10.90
N ALA A 41 -0.62 6.69 10.85
CA ALA A 41 -1.86 6.68 10.05
C ALA A 41 -1.58 6.39 8.57
N TYR A 42 -0.50 6.97 8.03
CA TYR A 42 -0.08 6.79 6.66
C TYR A 42 0.31 5.34 6.34
N LEU A 43 1.20 4.75 7.14
CA LEU A 43 1.62 3.35 6.98
C LEU A 43 0.47 2.38 7.27
N TRP A 44 -0.36 2.68 8.26
CA TRP A 44 -1.50 1.84 8.62
C TRP A 44 -2.52 1.74 7.48
N VAL A 45 -2.91 2.86 6.87
CA VAL A 45 -3.83 2.87 5.72
C VAL A 45 -3.24 2.08 4.55
N PHE A 46 -1.94 2.23 4.28
CA PHE A 46 -1.26 1.47 3.23
C PHE A 46 -1.26 -0.04 3.50
N CYS A 47 -0.98 -0.47 4.73
CA CYS A 47 -1.01 -1.89 5.05
C CYS A 47 -2.43 -2.48 4.93
N GLN A 48 -3.47 -1.72 5.25
CA GLN A 48 -4.86 -2.15 5.05
C GLN A 48 -5.24 -2.24 3.56
N SER A 49 -4.77 -1.31 2.73
CA SER A 49 -5.00 -1.36 1.28
C SER A 49 -4.28 -2.53 0.62
N GLU A 50 -3.06 -2.86 1.06
CA GLU A 50 -2.33 -4.05 0.58
C GLU A 50 -3.00 -5.36 1.02
N ALA A 51 -3.56 -5.44 2.22
CA ALA A 51 -4.33 -6.61 2.66
C ALA A 51 -5.53 -6.85 1.71
N ALA A 52 -6.25 -5.79 1.36
CA ALA A 52 -7.34 -5.87 0.39
C ALA A 52 -6.86 -6.25 -1.02
N PHE A 53 -5.72 -5.71 -1.46
CA PHE A 53 -5.09 -6.03 -2.74
C PHE A 53 -4.68 -7.51 -2.83
N GLY A 54 -4.06 -8.07 -1.78
CA GLY A 54 -3.69 -9.48 -1.70
C GLY A 54 -4.91 -10.42 -1.76
N LEU A 55 -6.00 -10.06 -1.08
CA LEU A 55 -7.27 -10.81 -1.14
C LEU A 55 -7.92 -10.73 -2.53
N ALA A 56 -7.80 -9.60 -3.22
CA ALA A 56 -8.27 -9.47 -4.61
C ALA A 56 -7.47 -10.36 -5.55
N LEU A 57 -6.13 -10.32 -5.48
CA LEU A 57 -5.25 -11.18 -6.29
C LEU A 57 -5.49 -12.67 -6.02
N GLY A 58 -5.67 -13.06 -4.76
CA GLY A 58 -5.98 -14.44 -4.38
C GLY A 58 -7.25 -14.99 -5.03
N ARG A 59 -8.20 -14.13 -5.42
CA ARG A 59 -9.43 -14.53 -6.12
C ARG A 59 -9.29 -14.57 -7.64
N LEU A 60 -8.32 -13.87 -8.21
CA LEU A 60 -8.10 -13.83 -9.66
C LEU A 60 -7.41 -15.09 -10.19
N PHE A 61 -6.71 -15.85 -9.34
CA PHE A 61 -5.97 -17.04 -9.73
C PHE A 61 -6.63 -18.32 -9.20
N ALA A 62 -6.84 -19.29 -10.09
CA ALA A 62 -7.38 -20.61 -9.72
C ALA A 62 -6.38 -21.52 -8.97
N ARG A 63 -5.08 -21.17 -8.97
CA ARG A 63 -4.01 -21.94 -8.32
C ARG A 63 -3.22 -21.06 -7.35
N ALA A 64 -3.15 -21.46 -6.09
CA ALA A 64 -2.48 -20.72 -5.03
C ALA A 64 -0.98 -20.46 -5.30
N ARG A 65 -0.26 -21.43 -5.89
CA ARG A 65 1.17 -21.27 -6.23
C ARG A 65 1.40 -20.20 -7.30
N LEU A 66 0.47 -20.08 -8.25
CA LEU A 66 0.53 -19.09 -9.32
C LEU A 66 0.21 -17.70 -8.78
N ALA A 67 -0.79 -17.61 -7.88
CA ALA A 67 -1.12 -16.38 -7.16
C ALA A 67 0.07 -15.87 -6.33
N ALA A 68 0.75 -16.76 -5.59
CA ALA A 68 1.89 -16.40 -4.76
C ALA A 68 3.09 -15.89 -5.57
N ALA A 69 3.36 -16.48 -6.74
CA ALA A 69 4.41 -16.01 -7.63
C ALA A 69 4.04 -14.71 -8.37
N ALA A 70 2.76 -14.52 -8.71
CA ALA A 70 2.28 -13.34 -9.40
C ALA A 70 2.11 -12.12 -8.49
N ALA A 71 1.89 -12.31 -7.18
CA ALA A 71 1.63 -11.21 -6.25
C ALA A 71 2.78 -10.18 -6.18
N PRO A 72 4.06 -10.55 -6.08
CA PRO A 72 5.16 -9.59 -6.16
C PRO A 72 5.20 -8.84 -7.50
N ALA A 73 4.99 -9.56 -8.61
CA ALA A 73 4.98 -8.95 -9.95
C ALA A 73 3.84 -7.93 -10.11
N ALA A 74 2.65 -8.26 -9.60
CA ALA A 74 1.50 -7.36 -9.58
C ALA A 74 1.76 -6.12 -8.70
N LEU A 75 2.43 -6.29 -7.55
CA LEU A 75 2.80 -5.20 -6.67
C LEU A 75 3.80 -4.25 -7.35
N PHE A 76 4.84 -4.79 -8.00
CA PHE A 76 5.77 -3.98 -8.79
C PHE A 76 5.08 -3.24 -9.94
N ALA A 77 4.22 -3.93 -10.69
CA ALA A 77 3.45 -3.30 -11.77
C ALA A 77 2.55 -2.17 -11.24
N ALA A 78 2.00 -2.34 -10.04
CA ALA A 78 1.15 -1.36 -9.40
C ALA A 78 1.90 -0.13 -8.85
N VAL A 79 3.24 -0.17 -8.77
CA VAL A 79 4.08 1.01 -8.49
C VAL A 79 4.44 1.78 -9.76
N LEU A 80 4.52 1.11 -10.92
CA LEU A 80 5.02 1.68 -12.16
C LEU A 80 4.37 3.02 -12.58
N PRO A 81 3.04 3.22 -12.44
CA PRO A 81 2.42 4.46 -12.86
C PRO A 81 3.00 5.71 -12.19
N ARG A 82 3.64 5.61 -11.01
CA ARG A 82 4.33 6.74 -10.38
C ARG A 82 5.46 7.28 -11.25
N TYR A 83 6.24 6.42 -11.91
CA TYR A 83 7.40 6.87 -12.69
C TYR A 83 7.03 7.74 -13.88
N ILE A 84 5.78 7.63 -14.37
CA ILE A 84 5.25 8.50 -15.42
C ILE A 84 5.15 9.96 -14.94
N PHE A 85 4.97 10.17 -13.63
CA PHE A 85 4.74 11.49 -13.03
C PHE A 85 5.95 12.05 -12.26
N TYR A 86 7.09 11.36 -12.29
CA TYR A 86 8.28 11.67 -11.47
C TYR A 86 8.85 13.09 -11.70
N GLY A 87 8.58 13.71 -12.86
CA GLY A 87 8.97 15.08 -13.18
C GLY A 87 7.82 16.10 -13.22
N SER A 88 6.58 15.69 -12.91
CA SER A 88 5.39 16.54 -13.04
C SER A 88 5.09 17.31 -11.75
N ASN A 89 4.64 18.56 -11.86
CA ASN A 89 4.33 19.37 -10.69
C ASN A 89 3.09 18.85 -9.94
N ARG A 90 2.91 19.17 -8.64
CA ARG A 90 1.77 18.67 -7.82
C ARG A 90 0.40 18.96 -8.44
N TYR A 91 0.27 20.11 -9.09
CA TYR A 91 -0.97 20.58 -9.71
C TYR A 91 -1.15 20.12 -11.16
N GLU A 92 -0.17 19.39 -11.70
CA GLU A 92 -0.20 18.94 -13.08
C GLU A 92 -0.90 17.58 -13.19
N ALA A 93 -1.81 17.48 -14.16
CA ALA A 93 -2.56 16.27 -14.49
C ALA A 93 -3.23 15.59 -13.27
N THR A 94 -3.88 16.38 -12.40
CA THR A 94 -4.51 15.88 -11.16
C THR A 94 -5.49 14.74 -11.42
N ARG A 95 -6.26 14.80 -12.51
CA ARG A 95 -7.18 13.72 -12.92
C ARG A 95 -6.46 12.39 -13.18
N SER A 96 -5.34 12.40 -13.90
CA SER A 96 -4.59 11.17 -14.17
C SER A 96 -3.91 10.64 -12.92
N LYS A 97 -3.50 11.52 -12.00
CA LYS A 97 -2.97 11.12 -10.68
C LYS A 97 -4.04 10.44 -9.82
N TYR A 98 -5.29 10.90 -9.85
CA TYR A 98 -6.40 10.19 -9.19
C TYR A 98 -6.64 8.79 -9.75
N PHE A 99 -6.59 8.62 -11.08
CA PHE A 99 -6.71 7.29 -11.69
C PHE A 99 -5.50 6.40 -11.40
N ALA A 100 -4.29 6.96 -11.38
CA ALA A 100 -3.09 6.21 -11.02
C ALA A 100 -3.11 5.81 -9.53
N ALA A 101 -3.64 6.65 -8.65
CA ALA A 101 -3.79 6.38 -7.20
C ALA A 101 -4.87 5.33 -6.86
N LEU A 102 -5.57 4.81 -7.86
CA LEU A 102 -6.50 3.69 -7.69
C LEU A 102 -5.75 2.38 -7.35
N LEU A 103 -4.46 2.31 -7.72
CA LEU A 103 -3.55 1.28 -7.26
C LEU A 103 -2.94 1.69 -5.91
N SER A 104 -3.00 0.80 -4.92
CA SER A 104 -2.49 1.06 -3.56
C SER A 104 -1.01 1.51 -3.54
N PRO A 105 -0.09 0.84 -4.27
CA PRO A 105 1.33 1.20 -4.23
C PRO A 105 1.67 2.55 -4.90
N THR A 106 0.96 2.95 -5.94
CA THR A 106 1.11 4.30 -6.54
C THR A 106 0.59 5.39 -5.63
N ALA A 107 -0.54 5.18 -4.95
CA ALA A 107 -1.06 6.14 -3.98
C ALA A 107 -0.08 6.34 -2.81
N PHE A 108 0.46 5.25 -2.28
CA PHE A 108 1.47 5.28 -1.21
C PHE A 108 2.80 5.93 -1.64
N THR A 109 3.14 5.86 -2.91
CA THR A 109 4.38 6.49 -3.35
C THR A 109 4.15 7.97 -3.67
N PHE A 110 2.98 8.36 -4.19
CA PHE A 110 2.61 9.78 -4.32
C PHE A 110 2.56 10.51 -2.98
N GLY A 111 2.01 9.88 -1.92
CA GLY A 111 2.00 10.49 -0.58
C GLY A 111 3.38 10.65 0.05
N ALA A 112 4.38 9.88 -0.38
CA ALA A 112 5.77 10.00 0.08
C ALA A 112 6.57 11.08 -0.66
N ASP A 113 6.05 11.60 -1.78
CA ASP A 113 6.64 12.69 -2.57
C ASP A 113 6.23 14.08 -2.07
N VAL A 114 5.31 14.12 -1.10
CA VAL A 114 4.66 15.33 -0.60
C VAL A 114 5.46 15.90 0.57
#